data_AF-A0A8T1HK90-F1
#
_entry.id   AF-A0A8T1HK90-F1
#
_cell.length_a   1.000
_cell.length_b   1.000
_cell.length_c   1.000
_cell.angle_alpha   90.00
_cell.angle_beta   90.00
_cell.angle_gamma   90.00
#
_symmetry.space_group_name_H-M   'P 1'
#
loop_
_entity.id
_entity.type
_entity.pdbx_description
1 polymer ?
#
loop_
_entity_poly.entity_id
_entity_poly.type
_entity_poly.pdbx_seq_one_letter_code
_entity_poly.pdbx_strand_id
1 'polypeptide(L)'
;KKQVDQAVALGSLSFRQGFHPLFKLLNNLQVPTLVFSAGLYDVIHAALEQEFAAENMRNGGGKTKNQSFTPSNVHVVSNMMRFDAQGVIQGFDGNLIHSLNKTARVLLDSPFWEESQLDKRRNVLLLGDSQGDARMAEGLNADEIIRVGFLNVHVDEKLDEYLDLYDVVFTHDANLAPVQMLIEQITASAKSYKN
;
A
#
# COMPACT_ATOMS: atom_id res chain seq x y z
N LYS A 1 -9.18 -15.64 -13.18
CA LYS A 1 -9.55 -14.89 -11.95
C LYS A 1 -9.89 -15.77 -10.74
N LYS A 2 -10.92 -16.64 -10.75
CA LYS A 2 -11.22 -17.53 -9.60
C LYS A 2 -10.05 -18.39 -9.10
N GLN A 3 -9.18 -18.81 -10.01
CA GLN A 3 -7.95 -19.55 -9.68
C GLN A 3 -6.96 -18.70 -8.85
N VAL A 4 -6.92 -17.38 -9.07
CA VAL A 4 -6.10 -16.47 -8.27
C VAL A 4 -6.65 -16.39 -6.85
N ASP A 5 -7.97 -16.22 -6.70
CA ASP A 5 -8.60 -16.20 -5.37
C ASP A 5 -8.32 -17.50 -4.60
N GLN A 6 -8.46 -18.65 -5.27
CA GLN A 6 -8.16 -19.94 -4.68
C GLN A 6 -6.67 -20.10 -4.34
N ALA A 7 -5.76 -19.66 -5.21
CA ALA A 7 -4.32 -19.71 -4.96
C ALA A 7 -3.92 -18.84 -3.77
N VAL A 8 -4.52 -17.65 -3.63
CA VAL A 8 -4.31 -16.79 -2.46
C VAL A 8 -4.84 -17.45 -1.20
N ALA A 9 -6.05 -18.03 -1.24
CA ALA A 9 -6.67 -18.68 -0.07
C ALA A 9 -5.90 -19.93 0.39
N LEU A 10 -5.24 -20.65 -0.53
CA LEU A 10 -4.39 -21.80 -0.23
C LEU A 10 -2.95 -21.42 0.09
N GLY A 11 -2.55 -20.18 -0.20
CA GLY A 11 -1.21 -19.67 0.05
C GLY A 11 -0.96 -19.36 1.52
N SER A 12 0.30 -19.08 1.84
CA SER A 12 0.74 -18.69 3.18
C SER A 12 1.05 -17.19 3.29
N LEU A 13 0.33 -16.36 2.52
CA LEU A 13 0.52 -14.90 2.56
C LEU A 13 0.07 -14.37 3.92
N SER A 14 0.90 -13.52 4.51
CA SER A 14 0.62 -12.86 5.79
C SER A 14 0.82 -11.36 5.69
N PHE A 15 0.04 -10.61 6.48
CA PHE A 15 0.19 -9.17 6.62
C PHE A 15 1.01 -8.86 7.87
N ARG A 16 1.84 -7.82 7.77
CA ARG A 16 2.64 -7.32 8.90
C ARG A 16 1.72 -6.96 10.08
N GLN A 17 2.12 -7.32 11.30
CA GLN A 17 1.36 -6.98 12.51
C GLN A 17 1.07 -5.46 12.55
N GLY A 18 -0.14 -5.07 12.94
CA GLY A 18 -0.60 -3.67 12.92
C GLY A 18 -1.24 -3.22 11.60
N PHE A 19 -1.36 -4.11 10.60
CA PHE A 19 -2.01 -3.81 9.32
C PHE A 19 -3.46 -3.28 9.47
N HIS A 20 -4.36 -3.99 10.15
CA HIS A 20 -5.75 -3.52 10.27
C HIS A 20 -5.89 -2.22 11.06
N PRO A 21 -5.24 -2.05 12.24
CA PRO A 21 -5.27 -0.77 12.96
C PRO A 21 -4.80 0.42 12.11
N LEU A 22 -3.70 0.27 11.38
CA LEU A 22 -3.17 1.31 10.50
C LEU A 22 -4.15 1.65 9.38
N PHE A 23 -4.65 0.66 8.64
CA PHE A 23 -5.56 0.89 7.52
C PHE A 23 -6.91 1.44 7.98
N LYS A 24 -7.40 1.02 9.14
CA LYS A 24 -8.60 1.59 9.77
C LYS A 24 -8.39 3.06 10.12
N LEU A 25 -7.23 3.42 10.69
CA LEU A 25 -6.87 4.80 11.00
C LEU A 25 -6.83 5.66 9.72
N LEU A 26 -6.14 5.20 8.68
CA LEU A 26 -6.03 5.91 7.39
C LEU A 26 -7.40 6.13 6.75
N ASN A 27 -8.26 5.10 6.77
CA ASN A 27 -9.62 5.21 6.26
C ASN A 27 -10.47 6.21 7.06
N ASN A 28 -10.42 6.16 8.40
CA ASN A 28 -11.15 7.10 9.24
C ASN A 28 -10.72 8.56 9.02
N LEU A 29 -9.44 8.77 8.73
CA LEU A 29 -8.87 10.09 8.41
C LEU A 29 -9.04 10.50 6.94
N GLN A 30 -9.64 9.64 6.11
CA GLN A 30 -9.81 9.87 4.67
C GLN A 30 -8.47 10.21 3.99
N VAL A 31 -7.42 9.47 4.38
CA VAL A 31 -6.09 9.54 3.76
C VAL A 31 -6.07 8.58 2.56
N PRO A 32 -5.81 9.05 1.33
CA PRO A 32 -5.62 8.20 0.17
C PRO A 32 -4.38 7.34 0.39
N THR A 33 -4.56 6.03 0.27
CA THR A 33 -3.53 5.03 0.48
C THR A 33 -3.26 4.33 -0.83
N LEU A 34 -2.07 4.57 -1.39
CA LEU A 34 -1.63 3.90 -2.59
C LEU A 34 -0.76 2.69 -2.25
N VAL A 35 -1.17 1.51 -2.69
CA VAL A 35 -0.35 0.31 -2.74
C VAL A 35 0.29 0.23 -4.13
N PHE A 36 1.54 0.67 -4.23
CA PHE A 36 2.29 0.65 -5.48
C PHE A 36 3.28 -0.51 -5.50
N SER A 37 3.03 -1.50 -6.36
CA SER A 37 3.77 -2.76 -6.38
C SER A 37 4.28 -3.12 -7.77
N ALA A 38 5.46 -3.72 -7.82
CA ALA A 38 5.98 -4.39 -9.02
C ALA A 38 5.52 -5.85 -9.14
N GLY A 39 4.65 -6.31 -8.23
CA GLY A 39 4.10 -7.65 -8.22
C GLY A 39 2.93 -7.82 -9.20
N LEU A 40 2.00 -8.70 -8.84
CA LEU A 40 0.82 -9.04 -9.65
C LEU A 40 -0.43 -8.40 -9.03
N TYR A 41 -1.09 -7.51 -9.77
CA TYR A 41 -2.28 -6.79 -9.29
C TYR A 41 -3.37 -7.74 -8.78
N ASP A 42 -3.74 -8.76 -9.57
CA ASP A 42 -4.85 -9.65 -9.22
C ASP A 42 -4.59 -10.44 -7.93
N VAL A 43 -3.32 -10.78 -7.66
CA VAL A 43 -2.92 -11.47 -6.42
C VAL A 43 -3.01 -10.52 -5.23
N ILE A 44 -2.48 -9.30 -5.36
CA ILE A 44 -2.53 -8.28 -4.30
C ILE A 44 -3.99 -7.92 -3.98
N HIS A 45 -4.80 -7.68 -5.02
CA HIS A 45 -6.20 -7.36 -4.86
C HIS A 45 -6.96 -8.50 -4.19
N ALA A 46 -6.75 -9.75 -4.61
CA ALA A 46 -7.36 -10.91 -3.97
C ALA A 46 -6.92 -11.07 -2.50
N ALA A 47 -5.64 -10.83 -2.19
CA ALA A 47 -5.11 -10.89 -0.84
C ALA A 47 -5.71 -9.83 0.08
N LEU A 48 -5.75 -8.57 -0.36
CA LEU A 48 -6.36 -7.48 0.41
C LEU A 48 -7.85 -7.77 0.66
N GLU A 49 -8.57 -8.18 -0.38
CA GLU A 49 -10.00 -8.43 -0.28
C GLU A 49 -10.33 -9.58 0.66
N GLN A 50 -9.58 -10.69 0.59
CA GLN A 50 -9.75 -11.81 1.52
C GLN A 50 -9.39 -11.44 2.95
N GLU A 51 -8.33 -10.66 3.15
CA GLU A 51 -7.90 -10.24 4.48
C GLU A 51 -8.93 -9.30 5.15
N PHE A 52 -9.38 -8.26 4.43
CA PHE A 52 -10.40 -7.36 4.96
C PHE A 52 -11.76 -8.06 5.16
N ALA A 53 -12.10 -9.03 4.31
CA ALA A 53 -13.29 -9.86 4.52
C ALA A 53 -13.17 -10.70 5.80
N ALA A 54 -12.01 -11.33 6.02
CA ALA A 54 -11.74 -12.11 7.22
C ALA A 54 -11.81 -11.23 8.48
N GLU A 55 -11.23 -10.04 8.44
CA GLU A 55 -11.28 -9.09 9.54
C GLU A 55 -12.70 -8.60 9.83
N ASN A 56 -13.50 -8.31 8.80
CA ASN A 56 -14.91 -7.98 8.98
C ASN A 56 -15.68 -9.12 9.67
N MET A 57 -15.45 -10.37 9.25
CA MET A 57 -16.08 -11.55 9.87
C MET A 57 -15.67 -11.73 11.33
N ARG A 58 -14.37 -11.55 11.66
CA ARG A 58 -13.87 -11.62 13.05
C ARG A 58 -14.55 -10.58 13.95
N ASN A 59 -14.89 -9.42 13.39
CA ASN A 59 -15.58 -8.33 14.09
C ASN A 59 -17.12 -8.43 14.06
N GLY A 60 -17.68 -9.59 13.70
CA GLY A 60 -19.13 -9.84 13.68
C GLY A 60 -19.88 -9.19 12.51
N GLY A 61 -19.15 -8.72 11.50
CA GLY A 61 -19.73 -8.18 10.28
C GLY A 61 -20.36 -9.27 9.39
N GLY A 62 -21.43 -8.91 8.69
CA GLY A 62 -22.06 -9.78 7.70
C GLY A 62 -21.39 -9.67 6.32
N LYS A 63 -21.85 -10.50 5.38
CA LYS A 63 -21.50 -10.41 3.96
C LYS A 63 -22.74 -10.08 3.13
N THR A 64 -22.71 -8.99 2.40
CA THR A 64 -23.73 -8.67 1.39
C THR A 64 -23.27 -9.12 0.01
N LYS A 65 -24.22 -9.34 -0.92
CA LYS A 65 -23.88 -9.67 -2.32
C LYS A 65 -23.11 -8.50 -2.94
N ASN A 66 -22.03 -8.81 -3.64
CA ASN A 66 -21.16 -7.85 -4.34
C ASN A 66 -20.49 -6.79 -3.44
N GLN A 67 -20.32 -7.09 -2.16
CA GLN A 67 -19.56 -6.23 -1.24
C GLN A 67 -18.07 -6.31 -1.54
N SER A 68 -17.43 -5.15 -1.68
CA SER A 68 -15.98 -5.00 -1.56
C SER A 68 -15.64 -4.74 -0.10
N PHE A 69 -14.70 -5.49 0.45
CA PHE A 69 -14.21 -5.36 1.82
C PHE A 69 -13.00 -4.42 1.91
N THR A 70 -12.20 -4.34 0.84
CA THR A 70 -11.09 -3.38 0.77
C THR A 70 -11.63 -1.94 0.89
N PRO A 71 -11.10 -1.12 1.82
CA PRO A 71 -11.55 0.26 2.01
C PRO A 71 -11.40 1.12 0.74
N SER A 72 -12.35 2.02 0.48
CA SER A 72 -12.38 2.84 -0.73
C SER A 72 -11.25 3.86 -0.83
N ASN A 73 -10.57 4.18 0.28
CA ASN A 73 -9.39 5.04 0.27
C ASN A 73 -8.12 4.29 -0.17
N VAL A 74 -8.18 2.96 -0.37
CA VAL A 74 -7.04 2.15 -0.82
C VAL A 74 -7.11 1.96 -2.33
N HIS A 75 -6.02 2.32 -3.01
CA HIS A 75 -5.86 2.12 -4.44
C HIS A 75 -4.62 1.27 -4.71
N VAL A 76 -4.71 0.34 -5.67
CA VAL A 76 -3.61 -0.57 -6.01
C VAL A 76 -3.14 -0.28 -7.43
N VAL A 77 -1.84 -0.01 -7.59
CA VAL A 77 -1.18 0.09 -8.89
C VAL A 77 -0.12 -1.01 -8.97
N SER A 78 -0.27 -1.91 -9.95
CA SER A 78 0.58 -3.10 -10.12
C SER A 78 0.37 -3.72 -11.50
N ASN A 79 1.10 -4.79 -11.83
CA ASN A 79 0.99 -5.45 -13.13
C ASN A 79 -0.30 -6.30 -13.19
N MET A 80 -1.28 -5.86 -13.96
CA MET A 80 -2.59 -6.53 -14.09
C MET A 80 -2.56 -7.63 -15.15
N MET A 81 -2.95 -8.83 -14.76
CA MET A 81 -2.98 -9.99 -15.67
C MET A 81 -4.20 -9.90 -16.58
N ARG A 82 -3.97 -10.10 -17.89
CA ARG A 82 -5.03 -10.26 -18.88
C ARG A 82 -5.37 -11.73 -19.04
N PHE A 83 -6.63 -12.07 -18.79
CA PHE A 83 -7.17 -13.42 -18.94
C PHE A 83 -8.06 -13.51 -20.17
N ASP A 84 -8.04 -14.66 -20.85
CA ASP A 84 -9.02 -14.96 -21.89
C ASP A 84 -10.35 -15.47 -21.32
N ALA A 85 -11.29 -15.80 -22.22
CA ALA A 85 -12.62 -16.28 -21.86
C ALA A 85 -12.59 -17.62 -21.10
N GLN A 86 -11.51 -18.40 -21.25
CA GLN A 86 -11.29 -19.66 -20.55
C GLN A 86 -10.58 -19.46 -19.20
N GLY A 87 -10.17 -18.24 -18.89
CA GLY A 87 -9.47 -17.89 -17.66
C GLY A 87 -7.98 -18.19 -17.70
N VAL A 88 -7.40 -18.38 -18.89
CA VAL A 88 -5.96 -18.57 -19.08
C VAL A 88 -5.28 -17.21 -19.23
N ILE A 89 -4.10 -17.05 -18.62
CA ILE A 89 -3.31 -15.81 -18.71
C ILE A 89 -2.74 -15.67 -20.12
N GLN A 90 -3.01 -14.54 -20.77
CA GLN A 90 -2.49 -14.20 -22.10
C GLN A 90 -1.44 -13.07 -22.08
N GLY A 91 -1.24 -12.42 -20.93
CA GLY A 91 -0.26 -11.35 -20.78
C GLY A 91 -0.63 -10.39 -19.66
N PHE A 92 -0.11 -9.16 -19.76
CA PHE A 92 -0.34 -8.08 -18.81
C PHE A 92 -0.89 -6.84 -19.52
N ASP A 93 -1.62 -6.02 -18.79
CA ASP A 93 -2.14 -4.74 -19.26
C ASP A 93 -1.27 -3.57 -18.79
N GLY A 94 -1.22 -2.51 -19.61
CA GLY A 94 -0.46 -1.31 -19.32
C GLY A 94 1.06 -1.46 -19.47
N ASN A 95 1.80 -0.52 -18.86
CA ASN A 95 3.26 -0.54 -18.86
C ASN A 95 3.77 -1.43 -17.71
N LEU A 96 4.85 -2.17 -17.98
CA LEU A 96 5.51 -2.99 -16.96
C LEU A 96 5.99 -2.13 -15.79
N ILE A 97 5.58 -2.49 -14.58
CA ILE A 97 6.11 -1.95 -13.33
C ILE A 97 7.12 -2.96 -12.79
N HIS A 98 8.37 -2.52 -12.62
CA HIS A 98 9.45 -3.28 -12.00
C HIS A 98 10.10 -2.44 -10.90
N SER A 99 10.98 -3.05 -10.09
CA SER A 99 11.53 -2.39 -8.90
C SER A 99 12.31 -1.10 -9.16
N LEU A 100 12.69 -0.78 -10.40
CA LEU A 100 13.50 0.41 -10.73
C LEU A 100 12.72 1.53 -11.43
N ASN A 101 11.44 1.33 -11.73
CA ASN A 101 10.61 2.34 -12.41
C ASN A 101 9.37 2.77 -11.61
N LYS A 102 9.35 2.47 -10.31
CA LYS A 102 8.28 2.88 -9.39
C LYS A 102 8.38 4.38 -9.10
N THR A 103 7.63 5.17 -9.86
CA THR A 103 7.49 6.62 -9.63
C THR A 103 6.02 7.01 -9.67
N ALA A 104 5.62 8.01 -8.90
CA ALA A 104 4.24 8.49 -8.85
C ALA A 104 3.74 9.07 -10.17
N ARG A 105 4.62 9.21 -11.17
CA ARG A 105 4.25 9.55 -12.55
C ARG A 105 3.21 8.59 -13.14
N VAL A 106 3.16 7.34 -12.67
CA VAL A 106 2.12 6.38 -13.07
C VAL A 106 0.70 6.80 -12.68
N LEU A 107 0.58 7.71 -11.71
CA LEU A 107 -0.69 8.20 -11.19
C LEU A 107 -1.17 9.46 -11.91
N LEU A 108 -0.31 10.12 -12.69
CA LEU A 108 -0.67 11.34 -13.40
C LEU A 108 -1.87 11.06 -14.30
N ASP A 109 -2.90 11.90 -14.20
CA ASP A 109 -4.15 11.79 -14.94
C ASP A 109 -4.95 10.48 -14.73
N SER A 110 -4.64 9.73 -13.65
CA SER A 110 -5.45 8.56 -13.25
C SER A 110 -6.74 8.98 -12.54
N PRO A 111 -7.83 8.20 -12.59
CA PRO A 111 -9.04 8.49 -11.80
C PRO A 111 -8.74 8.66 -10.30
N PHE A 112 -7.80 7.88 -9.77
CA PHE A 112 -7.36 7.99 -8.38
C PHE A 112 -6.75 9.37 -8.07
N TRP A 113 -6.04 9.99 -9.01
CA TRP A 113 -5.47 11.33 -8.85
C TRP A 113 -6.55 12.38 -8.62
N GLU A 114 -7.56 12.40 -9.49
CA GLU A 114 -8.67 13.37 -9.43
C GLU A 114 -9.57 13.12 -8.21
N GLU A 115 -10.01 11.87 -8.00
CA GLU A 115 -10.92 11.48 -6.92
C GLU A 115 -10.31 11.73 -5.54
N SER A 116 -8.99 11.50 -5.41
CA SER A 116 -8.27 11.67 -4.13
C SER A 116 -7.74 13.09 -3.92
N GLN A 117 -7.91 13.99 -4.92
CA GLN A 117 -7.37 15.35 -4.94
C GLN A 117 -5.88 15.37 -4.60
N LEU A 118 -5.10 14.51 -5.26
CA LEU A 118 -3.67 14.35 -4.95
C LEU A 118 -2.87 15.63 -5.21
N ASP A 119 -3.34 16.49 -6.10
CA ASP A 119 -2.79 17.83 -6.36
C ASP A 119 -2.81 18.75 -5.12
N LYS A 120 -3.77 18.55 -4.21
CA LYS A 120 -3.93 19.33 -2.98
C LYS A 120 -3.17 18.73 -1.79
N ARG A 121 -2.61 17.54 -1.94
CA ARG A 121 -1.96 16.79 -0.85
C ARG A 121 -0.45 16.93 -0.97
N ARG A 122 0.11 17.79 -0.12
CA ARG A 122 1.54 18.16 -0.14
C ARG A 122 2.43 17.29 0.76
N ASN A 123 1.85 16.53 1.66
CA ASN A 123 2.59 15.73 2.64
C ASN A 123 2.45 14.25 2.32
N VAL A 124 3.57 13.54 2.22
CA VAL A 124 3.61 12.12 1.84
C VAL A 124 4.29 11.32 2.95
N LEU A 125 3.66 10.21 3.33
CA LEU A 125 4.28 9.16 4.12
C LEU A 125 4.53 7.97 3.20
N LEU A 126 5.80 7.64 2.98
CA LEU A 126 6.24 6.59 2.07
C LEU A 126 6.75 5.41 2.88
N LEU A 127 6.25 4.21 2.57
CA LEU A 127 6.69 2.96 3.16
C LEU A 127 7.26 2.07 2.06
N GLY A 128 8.46 1.53 2.26
CA GLY A 128 9.10 0.64 1.28
C GLY A 128 10.04 -0.36 1.94
N ASP A 129 10.39 -1.41 1.21
CA ASP A 129 11.35 -2.43 1.67
C ASP A 129 12.54 -2.58 0.72
N SER A 130 12.54 -1.88 -0.41
CA SER A 130 13.63 -1.89 -1.38
C SER A 130 14.06 -0.48 -1.75
N GLN A 131 15.32 -0.32 -2.18
CA GLN A 131 15.85 0.97 -2.63
C GLN A 131 14.96 1.66 -3.69
N GLY A 132 14.35 0.86 -4.57
CA GLY A 132 13.44 1.35 -5.60
C GLY A 132 12.16 2.00 -5.05
N ASP A 133 11.73 1.59 -3.85
CA ASP A 133 10.53 2.13 -3.23
C ASP A 133 10.75 3.54 -2.68
N ALA A 134 11.97 3.91 -2.30
CA ALA A 134 12.32 5.26 -1.82
C ALA A 134 11.99 6.37 -2.85
N ARG A 135 11.83 5.97 -4.12
CA ARG A 135 11.53 6.82 -5.27
C ARG A 135 10.04 6.86 -5.64
N MET A 136 9.17 6.13 -4.95
CA MET A 136 7.74 6.06 -5.29
C MET A 136 7.04 7.43 -5.29
N ALA A 137 7.49 8.36 -4.46
CA ALA A 137 6.93 9.72 -4.41
C ALA A 137 7.45 10.64 -5.53
N GLU A 138 8.43 10.23 -6.33
CA GLU A 138 8.96 11.04 -7.42
C GLU A 138 7.87 11.34 -8.46
N GLY A 139 7.67 12.62 -8.74
CA GLY A 139 6.61 13.12 -9.63
C GLY A 139 5.38 13.67 -8.89
N LEU A 140 5.27 13.46 -7.58
CA LEU A 140 4.29 14.20 -6.76
C LEU A 140 4.78 15.62 -6.51
N ASN A 141 3.84 16.55 -6.45
CA ASN A 141 4.09 17.91 -6.01
C ASN A 141 4.00 17.96 -4.47
N ALA A 142 4.95 17.31 -3.81
CA ALA A 142 5.02 17.20 -2.35
C ALA A 142 5.96 18.26 -1.76
N ASP A 143 5.57 18.85 -0.64
CA ASP A 143 6.40 19.75 0.18
C ASP A 143 7.22 18.94 1.19
N GLU A 144 6.60 17.93 1.82
CA GLU A 144 7.22 17.11 2.86
C GLU A 144 7.03 15.63 2.56
N ILE A 145 8.10 14.84 2.71
CA ILE A 145 8.08 13.39 2.49
C ILE A 145 8.82 12.73 3.65
N ILE A 146 8.12 11.88 4.40
CA ILE A 146 8.73 10.98 5.40
C ILE A 146 8.84 9.59 4.78
N ARG A 147 10.05 9.05 4.70
CA ARG A 147 10.36 7.72 4.16
C ARG A 147 10.66 6.74 5.29
N VAL A 148 9.88 5.68 5.35
CA VAL A 148 10.05 4.57 6.30
C VAL A 148 10.46 3.32 5.52
N GLY A 149 11.65 2.83 5.80
CA GLY A 149 12.25 1.65 5.18
C GLY A 149 12.12 0.41 6.07
N PHE A 150 11.72 -0.73 5.52
CA PHE A 150 11.73 -2.03 6.20
C PHE A 150 12.88 -2.89 5.67
N LEU A 151 13.95 -3.02 6.44
CA LEU A 151 15.14 -3.81 6.11
C LEU A 151 15.09 -5.17 6.82
N ASN A 152 14.55 -6.19 6.14
CA ASN A 152 14.32 -7.50 6.75
C ASN A 152 15.45 -8.52 6.50
N VAL A 153 16.28 -8.30 5.47
CA VAL A 153 17.31 -9.26 5.03
C VAL A 153 18.62 -8.52 4.83
N HIS A 154 19.75 -9.16 5.17
CA HIS A 154 21.09 -8.59 5.05
C HIS A 154 21.23 -7.24 5.81
N VAL A 155 20.70 -7.18 7.04
CA VAL A 155 20.66 -5.94 7.84
C VAL A 155 22.04 -5.33 7.98
N ASP A 156 23.03 -6.13 8.42
CA ASP A 156 24.39 -5.64 8.67
C ASP A 156 25.09 -5.12 7.40
N GLU A 157 24.70 -5.61 6.22
CA GLU A 157 25.31 -5.24 4.94
C GLU A 157 24.65 -4.01 4.31
N LYS A 158 23.35 -3.81 4.55
CA LYS A 158 22.52 -2.82 3.85
C LYS A 158 22.04 -1.66 4.70
N LEU A 159 22.30 -1.69 6.01
CA LEU A 159 21.79 -0.67 6.92
C LEU A 159 22.24 0.74 6.52
N ASP A 160 23.53 0.93 6.22
CA ASP A 160 24.08 2.23 5.84
C ASP A 160 23.39 2.79 4.58
N GLU A 161 23.22 1.94 3.56
CA GLU A 161 22.49 2.31 2.33
C GLU A 161 21.03 2.67 2.60
N TYR A 162 20.35 1.94 3.50
CA TYR A 162 18.96 2.25 3.85
C TYR A 162 18.85 3.55 4.64
N LEU A 163 19.82 3.86 5.50
CA LEU A 163 19.87 5.12 6.24
C LEU A 163 20.13 6.34 5.33
N ASP A 164 20.77 6.14 4.17
CA ASP A 164 20.91 7.18 3.15
C ASP A 164 19.60 7.42 2.36
N LEU A 165 18.73 6.41 2.25
CA LEU A 165 17.51 6.45 1.42
C LEU A 165 16.23 6.73 2.22
N TYR A 166 16.20 6.38 3.50
CA TYR A 166 15.02 6.44 4.36
C TYR A 166 15.31 7.25 5.63
N ASP A 167 14.34 8.05 6.05
CA ASP A 167 14.43 8.84 7.28
C ASP A 167 14.35 7.96 8.53
N VAL A 168 13.63 6.84 8.42
CA VAL A 168 13.50 5.83 9.48
C VAL A 168 13.67 4.45 8.88
N VAL A 169 14.54 3.63 9.48
CA VAL A 169 14.75 2.23 9.08
C VAL A 169 14.32 1.31 10.19
N PHE A 170 13.37 0.42 9.90
CA PHE A 170 12.99 -0.68 10.75
C PHE A 170 13.63 -1.98 10.29
N THR A 171 14.27 -2.68 11.21
CA THR A 171 14.97 -3.94 10.94
C THR A 171 14.22 -5.13 11.54
N HIS A 172 14.61 -6.35 11.15
CA HIS A 172 14.17 -7.61 11.76
C HIS A 172 12.64 -7.81 11.81
N ASP A 173 11.96 -7.53 10.69
CA ASP A 173 10.51 -7.74 10.54
C ASP A 173 9.63 -6.98 11.55
N ALA A 174 10.02 -5.76 11.91
CA ALA A 174 9.27 -4.91 12.83
C ALA A 174 7.81 -4.66 12.41
N ASN A 175 6.89 -4.49 13.35
CA ASN A 175 5.47 -4.27 13.05
C ASN A 175 5.15 -2.83 12.55
N LEU A 176 3.89 -2.58 12.17
CA LEU A 176 3.40 -1.28 11.68
C LEU A 176 2.98 -0.30 12.79
N ALA A 177 3.07 -0.68 14.07
CA ALA A 177 2.60 0.17 15.17
C ALA A 177 3.34 1.53 15.25
N PRO A 178 4.67 1.62 15.06
CA PRO A 178 5.36 2.91 15.04
C PRO A 178 4.85 3.86 13.95
N VAL A 179 4.51 3.32 12.76
CA VAL A 179 3.93 4.11 11.66
C VAL A 179 2.56 4.65 12.05
N GLN A 180 1.72 3.80 12.65
CA GLN A 180 0.41 4.23 13.16
C GLN A 180 0.56 5.35 14.20
N MET A 181 1.48 5.18 15.17
CA MET A 181 1.74 6.19 16.20
C MET A 181 2.19 7.52 15.61
N LEU A 182 3.05 7.49 14.58
CA LEU A 182 3.48 8.70 13.88
C LEU A 182 2.28 9.47 13.29
N ILE A 183 1.37 8.77 12.62
CA ILE A 183 0.15 9.39 12.06
C ILE A 183 -0.75 9.96 13.16
N GLU A 184 -0.93 9.24 14.27
CA GLU A 184 -1.69 9.72 15.42
C GLU A 184 -1.09 11.00 16.00
N GLN A 185 0.24 11.09 16.11
CA GLN A 185 0.91 12.31 16.60
C GLN A 185 0.72 13.49 15.64
N ILE A 186 0.95 13.28 14.34
CA ILE A 186 0.77 14.32 13.30
C ILE A 186 -0.65 14.90 13.35
N THR A 187 -1.65 14.02 13.50
CA THR A 187 -3.06 14.40 13.50
C THR A 187 -3.54 15.00 14.82
N ALA A 188 -2.96 14.60 15.96
CA ALA A 188 -3.23 15.21 17.25
C ALA A 188 -2.72 16.66 17.30
N SER A 189 -1.50 16.91 16.83
CA SER A 189 -0.93 18.26 16.75
C SER A 189 -1.78 19.17 15.86
N ALA A 190 -2.26 18.69 14.71
CA ALA A 190 -3.10 19.47 13.80
C ALA A 190 -4.45 19.91 14.41
N LYS A 191 -5.01 19.13 15.35
CA LYS A 191 -6.21 19.52 16.09
C LYS A 191 -5.93 20.59 17.14
N SER A 192 -4.74 20.58 17.73
CA SER A 192 -4.34 21.57 18.74
C SER A 192 -4.14 22.97 18.16
N TYR A 193 -3.84 23.12 16.87
CA TYR A 193 -3.67 24.42 16.20
C TYR A 193 -4.98 25.00 15.62
N LYS A 194 -6.08 24.23 15.66
CA LYS A 194 -7.40 24.67 15.15
C LYS A 194 -8.35 25.17 16.26
N ASN A 195 -7.91 25.10 17.52
CA ASN A 195 -8.59 25.68 18.68
C ASN A 195 -7.81 26.92 19.14
#